data_AF-A0A1V2RQ38-F1
#
_entry.id   AF-A0A1V2RQ38-F1
#
_cell.length_a   1.000
_cell.length_b   1.000
_cell.length_c   1.000
_cell.angle_alpha   90.00
_cell.angle_beta   90.00
_cell.angle_gamma   90.00
#
_symmetry.space_group_name_H-M   'P 1'
#
loop_
_entity.id
_entity.type
_entity.pdbx_description
1 polymer ?
#
loop_
_entity_poly.entity_id
_entity_poly.type
_entity_poly.pdbx_seq_one_letter_code
_entity_poly.pdbx_strand_id
1 'polypeptide(L)'
;MRRSIRLVLPAVAAATALALTGCNSDEESPFDGPNPGDGGQEETEGGASEGETGGETPEETPEETPEETPGEELPGDIAGGDTGGSGGGGSIGGDVAGDWYTGTTIDDANLEITSGDDTVTFYEDFGQEGDVCEGTITNGTISLDSCDLYGDSEWTDMEATYTVDGSTMQVTWSSGASQTYYNALGGGFSEAEITELQEMLQSLPGAQNNF
;
A
#
# COMPACT_ATOMS: atom_id res chain seq x y z
N MET A 1 18.11 -32.26 -21.38
CA MET A 1 16.79 -32.68 -21.89
C MET A 1 15.93 -31.44 -22.00
N ARG A 2 15.68 -30.94 -23.21
CA ARG A 2 14.88 -29.74 -23.43
C ARG A 2 13.40 -30.12 -23.37
N ARG A 3 12.64 -29.55 -22.43
CA ARG A 3 11.20 -29.80 -22.28
C ARG A 3 10.43 -28.78 -23.11
N SER A 4 9.73 -29.26 -24.12
CA SER A 4 8.83 -28.44 -24.95
C SER A 4 7.54 -28.20 -24.19
N ILE A 5 7.28 -26.94 -23.81
CA ILE A 5 6.00 -26.52 -23.23
C ILE A 5 5.04 -26.22 -24.39
N ARG A 6 3.88 -26.87 -24.40
CA ARG A 6 2.80 -26.60 -25.35
C ARG A 6 1.93 -25.48 -24.78
N LEU A 7 2.06 -24.29 -25.34
CA LEU A 7 1.12 -23.19 -25.15
C LEU A 7 -0.21 -23.56 -25.83
N VAL A 8 -1.26 -23.67 -25.03
CA VAL A 8 -2.64 -23.81 -25.54
C VAL A 8 -3.30 -22.46 -25.26
N LEU A 9 -3.42 -21.61 -26.29
CA LEU A 9 -4.14 -20.35 -26.19
C LEU A 9 -5.66 -20.61 -26.19
N PRO A 10 -6.45 -20.00 -25.28
CA PRO A 10 -7.89 -19.90 -25.46
C PRO A 10 -8.22 -18.80 -26.48
N ALA A 11 -8.95 -19.18 -27.53
CA ALA A 11 -9.55 -18.25 -28.48
C ALA A 11 -10.86 -17.70 -27.89
N VAL A 12 -10.89 -16.43 -27.51
CA VAL A 12 -12.13 -15.71 -27.19
C VAL A 12 -12.49 -14.83 -28.38
N ALA A 13 -13.65 -15.11 -28.95
CA ALA A 13 -14.22 -14.41 -30.10
C ALA A 13 -14.86 -13.08 -29.67
N ALA A 14 -14.64 -12.07 -30.51
CA ALA A 14 -15.22 -10.74 -30.39
C ALA A 14 -16.74 -10.70 -30.64
N ALA A 15 -17.40 -9.72 -30.04
CA ALA A 15 -18.24 -8.69 -30.69
C ALA A 15 -19.42 -8.27 -29.82
N THR A 16 -19.52 -6.98 -29.48
CA THR A 16 -20.77 -6.21 -29.62
C THR A 16 -20.42 -4.73 -29.82
N ALA A 17 -21.22 -4.11 -30.68
CA ALA A 17 -21.03 -2.80 -31.25
C ALA A 17 -21.85 -1.73 -30.54
N LEU A 18 -21.31 -0.51 -30.52
CA LEU A 18 -21.94 0.80 -30.73
C LEU A 18 -23.28 1.12 -30.04
N ALA A 19 -23.21 2.08 -29.10
CA ALA A 19 -24.23 3.12 -28.96
C ALA A 19 -23.54 4.49 -28.76
N LEU A 20 -23.38 5.22 -29.87
CA LEU A 20 -23.04 6.64 -29.93
C LEU A 20 -24.33 7.47 -29.90
N THR A 21 -24.65 8.10 -28.76
CA THR A 21 -25.55 9.26 -28.61
C THR A 21 -25.19 9.90 -27.25
N GLY A 22 -24.91 11.19 -27.08
CA GLY A 22 -25.02 12.32 -27.98
C GLY A 22 -24.34 13.56 -27.41
N CYS A 23 -24.23 14.51 -28.33
CA CYS A 23 -23.72 15.86 -28.24
C CYS A 23 -24.46 16.71 -27.19
N ASN A 24 -23.72 17.46 -26.36
CA ASN A 24 -24.09 18.84 -26.06
C ASN A 24 -22.84 19.72 -26.14
N SER A 25 -22.99 20.81 -26.89
CA SER A 25 -21.95 21.75 -27.29
C SER A 25 -21.80 22.91 -26.29
N ASP A 26 -20.69 23.62 -26.47
CA ASP A 26 -20.47 25.03 -26.15
C ASP A 26 -20.37 25.42 -24.67
N GLU A 27 -19.16 25.77 -24.23
CA GLU A 27 -18.89 27.14 -23.78
C GLU A 27 -17.40 27.47 -23.92
N GLU A 28 -17.15 28.58 -24.62
CA GLU A 28 -15.85 29.16 -24.93
C GLU A 28 -15.25 29.79 -23.66
N SER A 29 -13.95 29.62 -23.44
CA SER A 29 -13.19 30.53 -22.57
C SER A 29 -11.77 30.69 -23.10
N PRO A 30 -11.44 31.87 -23.67
CA PRO A 30 -10.09 32.19 -24.10
C PRO A 30 -9.31 32.73 -22.90
N PHE A 31 -8.35 31.96 -22.39
CA PHE A 31 -7.30 32.51 -21.54
C PHE A 31 -5.94 32.29 -22.20
N ASP A 32 -5.63 33.25 -23.07
CA ASP A 32 -4.29 33.60 -23.51
C ASP A 32 -3.42 33.92 -22.29
N GLY A 33 -2.37 33.13 -22.08
CA GLY A 33 -1.36 33.39 -21.06
C GLY A 33 -0.02 32.79 -21.48
N PRO A 34 0.96 33.60 -21.90
CA PRO A 34 2.25 33.10 -22.34
C PRO A 34 3.20 32.94 -21.16
N ASN A 35 3.89 31.80 -21.04
CA ASN A 35 5.24 31.82 -20.46
C ASN A 35 6.11 30.60 -20.86
N PRO A 36 6.98 30.73 -21.88
CA PRO A 36 8.15 29.88 -22.04
C PRO A 36 9.36 30.53 -21.34
N GLY A 37 9.71 30.04 -20.15
CA GLY A 37 11.09 30.11 -19.63
C GLY A 37 11.58 28.66 -19.59
N ASP A 38 12.60 28.22 -20.33
CA ASP A 38 13.95 28.75 -20.59
C ASP A 38 14.80 28.93 -19.32
N GLY A 39 15.89 28.17 -19.28
CA GLY A 39 16.85 27.99 -18.19
C GLY A 39 16.91 26.50 -17.79
N GLY A 40 17.87 25.68 -18.20
CA GLY A 40 19.26 25.97 -18.60
C GLY A 40 20.15 26.11 -17.37
N GLN A 41 21.26 25.35 -17.35
CA GLN A 41 22.32 25.23 -16.31
C GLN A 41 22.02 24.26 -15.15
N GLU A 42 22.97 23.47 -14.63
CA GLU A 42 24.34 23.11 -15.04
C GLU A 42 24.75 21.88 -14.21
N GLU A 43 25.84 21.26 -14.64
CA GLU A 43 26.53 20.10 -14.08
C GLU A 43 26.97 20.32 -12.62
N THR A 44 27.04 19.26 -11.83
CA THR A 44 28.01 19.17 -10.72
C THR A 44 28.60 17.77 -10.67
N GLU A 45 29.78 17.66 -11.28
CA GLU A 45 30.78 16.63 -10.99
C GLU A 45 31.32 16.80 -9.57
N GLY A 46 31.67 15.68 -8.95
CA GLY A 46 32.90 15.58 -8.15
C GLY A 46 32.71 15.49 -6.64
N GLY A 47 33.15 14.37 -6.06
CA GLY A 47 33.30 14.27 -4.62
C GLY A 47 33.66 12.88 -4.11
N ALA A 48 34.74 12.29 -4.62
CA ALA A 48 35.37 11.17 -3.94
C ALA A 48 35.87 11.59 -2.55
N SER A 49 35.52 10.85 -1.51
CA SER A 49 36.19 10.90 -0.23
C SER A 49 36.42 9.48 0.27
N GLU A 50 37.60 8.95 -0.05
CA GLU A 50 38.24 7.89 0.72
C GLU A 50 38.65 8.44 2.10
N GLY A 51 38.31 7.73 3.16
CA GLY A 51 38.83 7.92 4.51
C GLY A 51 38.46 6.66 5.32
N GLU A 52 39.33 5.66 5.40
CA GLU A 52 40.50 5.58 6.29
C GLU A 52 40.11 5.12 7.71
N THR A 53 40.51 3.86 8.01
CA THR A 53 40.88 3.24 9.31
C THR A 53 40.04 3.52 10.55
N GLY A 54 39.55 2.51 11.27
CA GLY A 54 40.36 1.47 11.91
C GLY A 54 40.52 1.79 13.40
N GLY A 55 39.84 1.04 14.27
CA GLY A 55 39.94 1.20 15.72
C GLY A 55 39.22 0.09 16.48
N GLU A 56 40.00 -0.87 16.97
CA GLU A 56 39.60 -1.99 17.83
C GLU A 56 39.36 -1.53 19.28
N THR A 57 38.25 -1.99 19.88
CA THR A 57 37.95 -2.40 21.29
C THR A 57 38.42 -1.52 22.48
N PRO A 58 37.59 -1.34 23.54
CA PRO A 58 37.41 -2.41 24.54
C PRO A 58 35.98 -2.60 25.09
N GLU A 59 35.73 -3.85 25.49
CA GLU A 59 34.78 -4.32 26.50
C GLU A 59 34.77 -3.41 27.75
N GLU A 60 33.61 -2.87 28.14
CA GLU A 60 33.35 -2.41 29.50
C GLU A 60 31.89 -2.79 29.83
N THR A 61 31.76 -3.74 30.77
CA THR A 61 30.51 -4.16 31.41
C THR A 61 30.20 -3.21 32.57
N PRO A 62 29.04 -2.54 32.61
CA PRO A 62 28.57 -1.90 33.83
C PRO A 62 27.57 -2.78 34.59
N GLU A 63 27.77 -2.80 35.91
CA GLU A 63 27.02 -3.51 36.93
C GLU A 63 25.52 -3.15 36.99
N GLU A 64 24.74 -4.14 37.38
CA GLU A 64 23.31 -4.02 37.66
C GLU A 64 23.04 -3.11 38.86
N THR A 65 22.11 -2.16 38.68
CA THR A 65 21.46 -1.43 39.76
C THR A 65 19.95 -1.67 39.65
N PRO A 66 19.28 -2.30 40.63
CA PRO A 66 17.83 -2.39 40.65
C PRO A 66 17.26 -1.09 41.23
N GLU A 67 16.74 -0.21 40.37
CA GLU A 67 15.90 0.90 40.82
C GLU A 67 14.44 0.46 40.80
N GLU A 68 13.83 0.48 41.99
CA GLU A 68 12.41 0.25 42.19
C GLU A 68 11.58 1.36 41.52
N THR A 69 10.72 0.98 40.58
CA THR A 69 9.77 1.88 39.93
C THR A 69 8.59 2.17 40.87
N PRO A 70 8.34 3.43 41.28
CA PRO A 70 7.10 3.81 41.94
C PRO A 70 5.98 3.78 40.91
N GLY A 71 4.89 3.09 41.23
CA GLY A 71 3.72 2.98 40.35
C GLY A 71 3.16 4.34 39.97
N GLU A 72 3.20 4.62 38.66
CA GLU A 72 2.36 5.64 38.04
C GLU A 72 1.03 4.99 37.67
N GLU A 73 -0.02 5.45 38.34
CA GLU A 73 -1.40 5.17 37.99
C GLU A 73 -1.65 5.76 36.59
N LEU A 74 -1.84 4.89 35.58
CA LEU A 74 -2.27 5.30 34.24
C LEU A 74 -3.72 5.82 34.31
N PRO A 75 -3.99 7.11 34.04
CA PRO A 75 -5.33 7.58 33.81
C PRO A 75 -5.61 7.50 32.31
N GLY A 76 -6.45 6.56 31.90
CA GLY A 76 -6.92 6.53 30.52
C GLY A 76 -7.67 5.26 30.21
N ASP A 77 -8.96 5.22 30.54
CA ASP A 77 -9.95 4.53 29.74
C ASP A 77 -9.78 4.98 28.28
N ILE A 78 -8.95 4.25 27.52
CA ILE A 78 -9.01 4.24 26.07
C ILE A 78 -10.31 3.52 25.73
N ALA A 79 -11.39 4.29 25.76
CA ALA A 79 -12.60 3.99 25.03
C ALA A 79 -12.17 3.83 23.57
N GLY A 80 -11.91 2.58 23.18
CA GLY A 80 -11.67 2.19 21.81
C GLY A 80 -12.74 2.83 20.95
N GLY A 81 -12.30 3.64 19.98
CA GLY A 81 -13.16 4.15 18.94
C GLY A 81 -13.81 2.95 18.28
N ASP A 82 -15.09 2.77 18.56
CA ASP A 82 -15.98 1.86 17.86
C ASP A 82 -16.08 2.36 16.42
N THR A 83 -15.14 1.95 15.57
CA THR A 83 -15.34 1.90 14.11
C THR A 83 -16.13 0.65 13.73
N GLY A 84 -17.00 0.17 14.62
CA GLY A 84 -18.09 -0.74 14.33
C GLY A 84 -19.10 -0.10 13.38
N GLY A 85 -18.72 -0.04 12.11
CA GLY A 85 -19.64 -0.01 10.99
C GLY A 85 -20.47 -1.30 11.03
N SER A 86 -21.56 -1.27 11.81
CA SER A 86 -22.59 -2.29 11.79
C SER A 86 -23.36 -2.18 10.46
N GLY A 87 -22.76 -2.70 9.39
CA GLY A 87 -23.31 -2.78 8.04
C GLY A 87 -23.70 -4.21 7.70
N GLY A 88 -24.86 -4.65 8.17
CA GLY A 88 -25.34 -6.00 7.93
C GLY A 88 -25.63 -6.31 6.46
N GLY A 89 -25.04 -7.41 5.98
CA GLY A 89 -25.74 -8.47 5.28
C GLY A 89 -26.08 -8.27 3.81
N GLY A 90 -25.22 -8.83 2.96
CA GLY A 90 -25.69 -9.76 1.92
C GLY A 90 -25.34 -9.41 0.47
N SER A 91 -24.28 -10.02 -0.05
CA SER A 91 -24.38 -10.95 -1.17
C SER A 91 -23.05 -11.66 -1.38
N ILE A 92 -23.12 -12.80 -2.04
CA ILE A 92 -22.05 -13.73 -2.38
C ILE A 92 -21.02 -13.07 -3.32
N GLY A 93 -20.14 -12.27 -2.74
CA GLY A 93 -18.85 -11.82 -3.22
C GLY A 93 -18.10 -11.46 -1.96
N GLY A 94 -17.37 -12.43 -1.39
CA GLY A 94 -16.91 -12.40 0.01
C GLY A 94 -16.37 -11.04 0.39
N ASP A 95 -16.80 -10.52 1.54
CA ASP A 95 -16.50 -9.17 2.02
C ASP A 95 -14.98 -8.99 2.09
N VAL A 96 -14.39 -8.55 0.97
CA VAL A 96 -12.97 -8.29 0.82
C VAL A 96 -12.62 -6.91 1.34
N ALA A 97 -13.62 -6.14 1.77
CA ALA A 97 -13.42 -4.85 2.35
C ALA A 97 -12.62 -4.93 3.65
N GLY A 98 -11.90 -3.85 3.93
CA GLY A 98 -11.02 -3.69 5.07
C GLY A 98 -9.56 -3.54 4.64
N ASP A 99 -8.71 -3.50 5.66
CA ASP A 99 -7.28 -3.26 5.50
C ASP A 99 -6.51 -4.58 5.50
N TRP A 100 -5.72 -4.77 4.47
CA TRP A 100 -4.96 -5.98 4.20
C TRP A 100 -3.48 -5.62 4.13
N TYR A 101 -2.63 -6.34 4.87
CA TYR A 101 -1.21 -6.04 4.95
C TYR A 101 -0.37 -7.28 4.65
N THR A 102 0.79 -7.13 4.00
CA THR A 102 1.73 -8.24 3.80
C THR A 102 2.55 -8.57 5.04
N GLY A 103 2.61 -7.65 6.00
CA GLY A 103 3.32 -7.78 7.27
C GLY A 103 3.04 -6.60 8.22
N THR A 104 3.92 -6.37 9.20
CA THR A 104 3.77 -5.36 10.26
C THR A 104 4.86 -4.27 10.21
N THR A 105 5.75 -4.31 9.21
CA THR A 105 6.85 -3.38 9.07
C THR A 105 6.48 -2.22 8.14
N ILE A 106 7.29 -1.16 8.15
CA ILE A 106 7.06 0.01 7.28
C ILE A 106 7.30 -0.30 5.80
N ASP A 107 8.08 -1.33 5.50
CA ASP A 107 8.42 -1.77 4.14
C ASP A 107 7.38 -2.77 3.59
N ASP A 108 6.30 -3.06 4.34
CA ASP A 108 5.24 -3.96 3.93
C ASP A 108 4.14 -3.24 3.17
N ALA A 109 3.63 -3.90 2.12
CA ALA A 109 2.55 -3.39 1.29
C ALA A 109 1.20 -3.46 2.00
N ASN A 110 0.29 -2.57 1.62
CA ASN A 110 -1.08 -2.52 2.10
C ASN A 110 -2.10 -2.39 0.96
N LEU A 111 -3.24 -3.05 1.13
CA LEU A 111 -4.44 -2.86 0.32
C LEU A 111 -5.58 -2.41 1.25
N GLU A 112 -6.08 -1.20 1.02
CA GLU A 112 -7.28 -0.66 1.65
C GLU A 112 -8.45 -0.84 0.68
N ILE A 113 -9.42 -1.67 1.03
CA ILE A 113 -10.58 -1.94 0.18
C ILE A 113 -11.83 -1.38 0.87
N THR A 114 -12.49 -0.41 0.23
CA THR A 114 -13.69 0.22 0.79
C THR A 114 -14.94 -0.58 0.46
N SER A 115 -15.82 -0.77 1.45
CA SER A 115 -17.10 -1.45 1.24
C SER A 115 -18.06 -0.61 0.41
N GLY A 116 -18.59 -1.17 -0.67
CA GLY A 116 -19.79 -0.69 -1.35
C GLY A 116 -19.57 0.13 -2.63
N ASP A 117 -18.34 0.56 -2.90
CA ASP A 117 -17.93 1.26 -4.12
C ASP A 117 -16.90 0.50 -4.95
N ASP A 118 -16.45 -0.67 -4.49
CA ASP A 118 -15.47 -1.52 -5.15
C ASP A 118 -14.13 -0.78 -5.40
N THR A 119 -13.81 0.23 -4.60
CA THR A 119 -12.52 0.96 -4.70
C THR A 119 -11.44 0.28 -3.88
N VAL A 120 -10.22 0.34 -4.38
CA VAL A 120 -9.02 -0.15 -3.69
C VAL A 120 -7.92 0.90 -3.76
N THR A 121 -7.27 1.13 -2.63
CA THR A 121 -6.03 1.89 -2.55
C THR A 121 -4.91 0.90 -2.21
N PHE A 122 -3.87 0.87 -3.05
CA PHE A 122 -2.67 0.07 -2.85
C PHE A 122 -1.53 0.99 -2.43
N TYR A 123 -0.86 0.62 -1.35
CA TYR A 123 0.37 1.26 -0.89
C TYR A 123 1.49 0.23 -1.09
N GLU A 124 2.50 0.55 -1.91
CA GLU A 124 3.63 -0.36 -2.16
C GLU A 124 4.40 -0.66 -0.87
N ASP A 125 4.63 0.40 -0.09
CA ASP A 125 5.11 0.38 1.29
C ASP A 125 4.70 1.70 1.99
N PHE A 126 4.95 1.81 3.29
CA PHE A 126 4.75 3.04 4.05
C PHE A 126 6.06 3.80 4.34
N GLY A 127 7.14 3.39 3.68
CA GLY A 127 8.49 3.90 3.84
C GLY A 127 8.70 5.21 3.05
N GLN A 128 9.92 5.37 2.52
CA GLN A 128 10.29 6.57 1.76
C GLN A 128 9.95 6.49 0.26
N GLU A 129 9.78 5.27 -0.28
CA GLU A 129 9.50 5.04 -1.70
C GLU A 129 8.06 4.54 -1.97
N GLY A 130 7.18 4.54 -0.96
CA GLY A 130 5.87 3.92 -1.06
C GLY A 130 4.90 4.63 -2.01
N ASP A 131 4.85 4.15 -3.26
CA ASP A 131 3.85 4.55 -4.24
C ASP A 131 2.43 4.31 -3.73
N VAL A 132 1.53 5.25 -4.03
CA VAL A 132 0.11 5.16 -3.68
C VAL A 132 -0.70 5.03 -4.95
N CYS A 133 -1.32 3.87 -5.15
CA CYS A 133 -2.10 3.57 -6.34
C CYS A 133 -3.59 3.46 -6.01
N GLU A 134 -4.42 4.13 -6.80
CA GLU A 134 -5.88 4.05 -6.70
C GLU A 134 -6.42 3.14 -7.82
N GLY A 135 -7.50 2.41 -7.53
CA GLY A 135 -8.10 1.51 -8.49
C GLY A 135 -9.43 0.92 -8.06
N THR A 136 -9.79 -0.18 -8.72
CA THR A 136 -11.03 -0.93 -8.48
C THR A 136 -10.78 -2.41 -8.28
N ILE A 137 -11.66 -3.05 -7.53
CA ILE A 137 -11.67 -4.49 -7.29
C ILE A 137 -12.97 -5.10 -7.82
N THR A 138 -12.89 -6.04 -8.74
CA THR A 138 -14.09 -6.63 -9.35
C THR A 138 -13.84 -8.07 -9.79
N ASN A 139 -14.73 -8.97 -9.41
CA ASN A 139 -14.73 -10.38 -9.86
C ASN A 139 -13.37 -11.09 -9.67
N GLY A 140 -12.70 -10.92 -8.53
CA GLY A 140 -11.41 -11.58 -8.27
C GLY A 140 -10.20 -10.93 -8.96
N THR A 141 -10.38 -9.71 -9.49
CA THR A 141 -9.34 -8.91 -10.14
C THR A 141 -9.22 -7.57 -9.45
N ILE A 142 -7.98 -7.09 -9.28
CA ILE A 142 -7.63 -5.72 -8.88
C ILE A 142 -7.10 -5.04 -10.15
N SER A 143 -7.60 -3.84 -10.44
CA SER A 143 -7.12 -2.99 -11.55
C SER A 143 -6.81 -1.61 -10.98
N LEU A 144 -5.55 -1.20 -11.02
CA LEU A 144 -5.08 0.10 -10.60
C LEU A 144 -5.20 1.06 -11.80
N ASP A 145 -5.75 2.24 -11.57
CA ASP A 145 -6.00 3.25 -12.60
C ASP A 145 -4.90 4.32 -12.63
N SER A 146 -4.32 4.65 -11.46
CA SER A 146 -3.26 5.64 -11.31
C SER A 146 -2.39 5.33 -10.11
N CYS A 147 -1.11 5.68 -10.19
CA CYS A 147 -0.16 5.65 -9.08
C CYS A 147 0.50 7.02 -8.94
N ASP A 148 0.46 7.56 -7.73
CA ASP A 148 1.28 8.71 -7.36
C ASP A 148 2.65 8.19 -6.92
N LEU A 149 3.69 8.61 -7.64
CA LEU A 149 5.07 8.21 -7.38
C LEU A 149 5.61 8.91 -6.12
N TYR A 150 6.05 8.12 -5.14
CA TYR A 150 6.82 8.58 -4.00
C TYR A 150 8.20 7.93 -4.03
N GLY A 151 9.28 8.71 -3.96
CA GLY A 151 10.65 8.18 -4.11
C GLY A 151 11.15 8.16 -5.56
N ASP A 152 12.04 7.22 -5.88
CA ASP A 152 12.76 7.19 -7.16
C ASP A 152 12.29 6.10 -8.14
N SER A 153 11.42 5.18 -7.68
CA SER A 153 11.00 3.98 -8.43
C SER A 153 9.48 3.93 -8.59
N GLU A 154 8.99 3.80 -9.83
CA GLU A 154 7.56 3.71 -10.15
C GLU A 154 7.04 2.27 -10.07
N TRP A 155 5.92 2.08 -9.38
CA TRP A 155 5.11 0.87 -9.43
C TRP A 155 4.41 0.75 -10.78
N THR A 156 4.68 -0.35 -11.50
CA THR A 156 4.18 -0.55 -12.88
C THR A 156 3.18 -1.69 -13.04
N ASP A 157 2.93 -2.45 -11.96
CA ASP A 157 2.02 -3.60 -11.98
C ASP A 157 0.57 -3.16 -11.74
N MET A 158 -0.11 -2.78 -12.82
CA MET A 158 -1.45 -2.19 -12.75
C MET A 158 -2.61 -3.19 -12.67
N GLU A 159 -2.36 -4.49 -12.81
CA GLU A 159 -3.42 -5.50 -12.67
C GLU A 159 -2.96 -6.67 -11.80
N ALA A 160 -3.88 -7.22 -11.02
CA ALA A 160 -3.67 -8.45 -10.27
C ALA A 160 -4.94 -9.31 -10.21
N THR A 161 -4.74 -10.60 -9.95
CA THR A 161 -5.83 -11.50 -9.56
C THR A 161 -5.70 -11.86 -8.08
N TYR A 162 -6.81 -12.10 -7.40
CA TYR A 162 -6.77 -12.48 -5.99
C TYR A 162 -7.70 -13.64 -5.63
N THR A 163 -7.36 -14.32 -4.55
CA THR A 163 -8.20 -15.33 -3.89
C THR A 163 -8.16 -15.14 -2.39
N VAL A 164 -9.32 -15.20 -1.73
CA VAL A 164 -9.44 -15.06 -0.28
C VAL A 164 -9.77 -16.40 0.37
N ASP A 165 -9.07 -16.72 1.46
CA ASP A 165 -9.32 -17.86 2.34
C ASP A 165 -9.33 -17.38 3.79
N GLY A 166 -10.53 -17.12 4.33
CA GLY A 166 -10.69 -16.58 5.68
C GLY A 166 -10.08 -15.19 5.82
N SER A 167 -9.07 -15.06 6.68
CA SER A 167 -8.35 -13.81 6.96
C SER A 167 -7.09 -13.61 6.10
N THR A 168 -6.86 -14.49 5.11
CA THR A 168 -5.73 -14.40 4.19
C THR A 168 -6.21 -14.14 2.76
N MET A 169 -5.53 -13.24 2.06
CA MET A 169 -5.72 -12.98 0.63
C MET A 169 -4.42 -13.26 -0.12
N GLN A 170 -4.47 -14.13 -1.11
CA GLN A 170 -3.38 -14.28 -2.07
C GLN A 170 -3.63 -13.34 -3.25
N VAL A 171 -2.64 -12.51 -3.57
CA VAL A 171 -2.66 -11.61 -4.73
C VAL A 171 -1.52 -12.02 -5.67
N THR A 172 -1.82 -12.09 -6.97
CA THR A 172 -0.83 -12.33 -8.03
C THR A 172 -0.94 -11.21 -9.05
N TRP A 173 0.11 -10.38 -9.11
CA TRP A 173 0.25 -9.26 -10.04
C TRP A 173 0.56 -9.73 -11.46
N SER A 174 0.32 -8.84 -12.43
CA SER A 174 0.49 -9.12 -13.86
C SER A 174 1.93 -9.45 -14.26
N SER A 175 2.94 -8.91 -13.55
CA SER A 175 4.35 -9.31 -13.66
C SER A 175 4.60 -10.77 -13.28
N GLY A 176 3.68 -11.38 -12.53
CA GLY A 176 3.82 -12.69 -11.91
C GLY A 176 4.31 -12.65 -10.45
N ALA A 177 4.57 -11.46 -9.89
CA ALA A 177 4.82 -11.31 -8.46
C ALA A 177 3.60 -11.80 -7.66
N SER A 178 3.84 -12.50 -6.56
CA SER A 178 2.77 -13.01 -5.69
C SER A 178 3.02 -12.57 -4.26
N GLN A 179 1.97 -12.07 -3.62
CA GLN A 179 1.98 -11.56 -2.26
C GLN A 179 0.86 -12.22 -1.45
N THR A 180 1.10 -12.35 -0.16
CA THR A 180 0.14 -12.86 0.82
C THR A 180 -0.22 -11.71 1.73
N TYR A 181 -1.51 -11.40 1.80
CA TYR A 181 -2.05 -10.37 2.65
C TYR A 181 -2.87 -10.96 3.78
N TYR A 182 -2.88 -10.26 4.91
CA TYR A 182 -3.61 -10.63 6.12
C TYR A 182 -4.56 -9.50 6.50
N ASN A 183 -5.81 -9.83 6.80
CA ASN A 183 -6.80 -8.83 7.20
C ASN A 183 -6.56 -8.38 8.65
N ALA A 184 -6.39 -7.08 8.85
CA ALA A 184 -6.10 -6.50 10.16
C ALA A 184 -7.22 -6.74 11.19
N LEU A 185 -8.48 -6.70 10.76
CA LEU A 185 -9.66 -6.84 11.63
C LEU A 185 -10.23 -8.27 11.64
N GLY A 186 -9.89 -9.08 10.65
CA GLY A 186 -10.41 -10.42 10.41
C GLY A 186 -9.64 -11.53 11.14
N GLY A 187 -8.65 -11.19 11.96
CA GLY A 187 -7.81 -12.16 12.67
C GLY A 187 -6.71 -12.75 11.80
N GLY A 188 -6.19 -11.99 10.84
CA GLY A 188 -5.02 -12.37 10.05
C GLY A 188 -3.70 -12.27 10.83
N PHE A 189 -3.70 -11.50 11.92
CA PHE A 189 -2.55 -11.21 12.78
C PHE A 189 -2.77 -11.71 14.21
N SER A 190 -1.68 -12.06 14.89
CA SER A 190 -1.65 -12.27 16.34
C SER A 190 -1.76 -10.95 17.12
N GLU A 191 -2.06 -11.01 18.41
CA GLU A 191 -2.16 -9.81 19.26
C GLU A 191 -0.84 -9.01 19.30
N ALA A 192 0.31 -9.68 19.26
CA ALA A 192 1.61 -9.03 19.21
C ALA A 192 1.82 -8.29 17.88
N GLU A 193 1.50 -8.94 16.76
CA GLU A 193 1.60 -8.34 15.43
C GLU A 193 0.62 -7.16 15.26
N ILE A 194 -0.59 -7.24 15.83
CA ILE A 194 -1.52 -6.10 15.84
C ILE A 194 -0.92 -4.92 16.60
N THR A 195 -0.22 -5.18 17.72
CA THR A 195 0.46 -4.12 18.48
C THR A 195 1.58 -3.49 17.65
N GLU A 196 2.41 -4.30 16.99
CA GLU A 196 3.46 -3.81 16.08
C GLU A 196 2.88 -3.00 14.92
N LEU A 197 1.80 -3.46 14.31
CA LEU A 197 1.10 -2.75 13.24
C LEU A 197 0.59 -1.39 13.71
N GLN A 198 0.01 -1.31 14.92
CA GLN A 198 -0.44 -0.05 15.51
C GLN A 198 0.71 0.90 15.79
N GLU A 199 1.83 0.41 16.31
CA GLU A 199 3.03 1.22 16.55
C GLU A 199 3.60 1.75 15.23
N MET A 200 3.65 0.91 14.19
CA MET A 200 4.07 1.30 12.85
C MET A 200 3.17 2.42 12.30
N LEU A 201 1.85 2.24 12.31
CA LEU A 201 0.90 3.24 11.84
C LEU A 201 0.99 4.57 12.62
N GLN A 202 1.24 4.52 13.94
CA GLN A 202 1.43 5.72 14.77
C GLN A 202 2.77 6.42 14.51
N SER A 203 3.77 5.69 14.02
CA SER A 203 5.08 6.24 13.67
C SER A 203 5.07 6.99 12.33
N LEU A 204 4.06 6.76 11.48
CA LEU A 204 3.97 7.39 10.17
C LEU A 204 3.78 8.91 10.28
N PRO A 205 4.58 9.71 9.53
CA PRO A 205 4.50 11.16 9.58
C PRO A 205 3.14 11.64 9.07
N GLY A 206 2.31 12.15 9.98
CA GLY A 206 0.97 12.66 9.68
C GLY A 206 -0.15 12.01 10.49
N ALA A 207 0.09 10.83 11.08
CA ALA A 207 -0.88 10.14 11.94
C ALA A 207 -1.24 10.95 13.21
N GLN A 208 -0.34 11.81 13.69
CA GLN A 208 -0.49 12.49 14.99
C GLN A 208 -1.45 13.69 15.03
N ASN A 209 -2.03 14.12 13.90
CA ASN A 209 -2.88 15.32 13.86
C ASN A 209 -4.39 15.05 13.77
N ASN A 210 -4.83 13.78 13.76
CA ASN A 210 -6.24 13.42 13.55
C ASN A 210 -6.87 12.63 14.71
N PHE A 211 -6.26 12.63 15.90
CA PHE A 211 -6.83 12.04 17.12
C PHE A 211 -7.13 13.08 18.20
#